data_AF-A0AAV0FMK9-F1
#
_entry.id   AF-A0AAV0FMK9-F1
#
_cell.length_a   1.000
_cell.length_b   1.000
_cell.length_c   1.000
_cell.angle_alpha   90.00
_cell.angle_beta   90.00
_cell.angle_gamma   90.00
#
_symmetry.space_group_name_H-M   'P 1'
#
loop_
_entity.id
_entity.type
_entity.pdbx_description
1 polymer ?
#
loop_
_entity_poly.entity_id
_entity_poly.type
_entity_poly.pdbx_seq_one_letter_code
_entity_poly.pdbx_strand_id
1 'polypeptide(L)'
;MYFDPLAAKIVFDSKLNITLIPLAAQRQLSSWEEMGRAIAPQETPEAQFTRNLLSRLLHSKLINQHMETFIGEIVGSVLIAGDISTLKPTFDIKKIKVIAEG
;
A
#
# COMPACT_ATOMS: atom_id res chain seq x y z
N MET A 1 10.51 -5.27 0.21
CA MET A 1 11.75 -5.83 -0.37
C MET A 1 12.89 -5.93 0.65
N TYR A 2 13.03 -4.97 1.57
CA TYR A 2 14.07 -5.04 2.63
C TYR A 2 13.95 -6.27 3.54
N PHE A 3 12.73 -6.70 3.86
CA PHE A 3 12.50 -7.81 4.81
C PHE A 3 12.99 -9.17 4.31
N ASP A 4 12.89 -9.42 3.01
CA ASP A 4 13.44 -10.61 2.36
C ASP A 4 13.84 -10.23 0.91
N PRO A 5 15.09 -9.77 0.72
CA PRO A 5 15.56 -9.31 -0.58
C PRO A 5 15.77 -10.47 -1.56
N LEU A 6 16.05 -11.68 -1.08
CA LEU A 6 16.21 -12.87 -1.93
C LEU A 6 14.88 -13.30 -2.53
N ALA A 7 13.82 -13.38 -1.72
CA ALA A 7 12.48 -13.68 -2.21
C ALA A 7 12.01 -12.63 -3.22
N ALA A 8 12.22 -11.34 -2.91
CA ALA A 8 11.91 -10.26 -3.84
C ALA A 8 12.66 -10.44 -5.17
N LYS A 9 13.96 -10.73 -5.13
CA LYS A 9 14.76 -10.97 -6.33
C LYS A 9 14.22 -12.12 -7.18
N ILE A 10 13.89 -13.26 -6.57
CA ILE A 10 13.32 -14.41 -7.28
C ILE A 10 12.02 -14.04 -8.00
N VAL A 11 11.15 -13.26 -7.36
CA VAL A 11 9.90 -12.79 -7.98
C VAL A 11 10.18 -11.85 -9.16
N PHE A 12 11.05 -10.86 -9.00
CA PHE A 12 11.37 -9.90 -10.06
C PHE A 12 12.16 -10.50 -11.24
N ASP A 13 12.97 -11.53 -11.00
CA ASP A 13 13.69 -12.26 -12.04
C ASP A 13 12.80 -13.33 -12.73
N SER A 14 11.56 -13.56 -12.23
CA SER A 14 10.60 -14.46 -12.85
C SER A 14 10.01 -13.88 -14.15
N LYS A 15 9.37 -14.73 -14.95
CA LYS A 15 8.68 -14.32 -16.19
C LYS A 15 7.23 -13.87 -15.95
N LEU A 16 6.86 -13.56 -14.70
CA LEU A 16 5.51 -13.14 -14.34
C LEU A 16 5.28 -11.67 -14.68
N ASN A 17 4.03 -11.33 -15.02
CA ASN A 17 3.60 -9.96 -15.17
C ASN A 17 3.42 -9.35 -13.76
N ILE A 18 4.32 -8.46 -13.38
CA ILE A 18 4.37 -7.87 -12.05
C ILE A 18 4.04 -6.37 -12.15
N THR A 19 3.05 -5.95 -11.38
CA THR A 19 2.73 -4.53 -11.18
C THR A 19 3.34 -4.08 -9.86
N LEU A 20 4.34 -3.21 -9.91
CA LEU A 20 4.93 -2.62 -8.71
C LEU A 20 4.23 -1.31 -8.34
N ILE A 21 3.74 -1.22 -7.11
CA ILE A 21 3.30 0.05 -6.51
C ILE A 21 4.48 0.58 -5.68
N PRO A 22 5.26 1.56 -6.19
CA PRO A 22 6.44 2.04 -5.50
C PRO A 22 6.06 2.88 -4.28
N LEU A 23 6.98 2.96 -3.31
CA LEU A 23 6.80 3.73 -2.07
C LEU A 23 6.44 5.20 -2.34
N ALA A 24 7.01 5.79 -3.39
CA ALA A 24 6.71 7.16 -3.78
C ALA A 24 5.23 7.35 -4.14
N ALA A 25 4.62 6.38 -4.83
CA ALA A 25 3.18 6.41 -5.14
C ALA A 25 2.33 6.24 -3.87
N GLN A 26 2.76 5.37 -2.94
CA GLN A 26 2.06 5.16 -1.67
C GLN A 26 2.07 6.43 -0.79
N ARG A 27 3.21 7.14 -0.74
CA ARG A 27 3.37 8.40 0.00
C ARG A 27 2.58 9.57 -0.57
N GLN A 28 2.21 9.54 -1.85
CA GLN A 28 1.32 10.56 -2.43
C GLN A 28 -0.12 10.43 -1.92
N LEU A 29 -0.50 9.26 -1.41
CA LEU A 29 -1.85 8.95 -0.94
C LEU A 29 -2.01 9.14 0.58
N SER A 30 -0.92 9.44 1.30
CA SER A 30 -0.90 9.50 2.75
C SER A 30 -1.47 10.82 3.28
N SER A 31 -2.78 11.00 3.16
CA SER A 31 -3.57 11.89 4.04
C SER A 31 -4.50 11.03 4.89
N TRP A 32 -3.94 10.37 5.89
CA TRP A 32 -4.67 9.48 6.81
C TRP A 32 -5.82 10.20 7.52
N GLU A 33 -5.66 11.50 7.77
CA GLU A 33 -6.70 12.32 8.37
C GLU A 33 -7.92 12.47 7.44
N GLU A 34 -7.71 12.58 6.12
CA GLU A 34 -8.79 12.63 5.14
C GLU A 34 -9.53 11.29 5.05
N MET A 35 -8.80 10.18 5.07
CA MET A 35 -9.41 8.84 5.10
C MET A 35 -10.24 8.64 6.38
N GLY A 36 -9.70 9.04 7.54
CA GLY A 36 -10.42 8.99 8.81
C GLY A 36 -11.73 9.80 8.78
N ARG A 37 -11.70 11.00 8.18
CA ARG A 37 -12.90 11.84 8.00
C ARG A 37 -13.91 11.22 7.05
N ALA A 38 -13.47 10.58 5.97
CA ALA A 38 -14.36 9.92 5.00
C ALA A 38 -15.10 8.70 5.59
N ILE A 39 -14.50 8.02 6.57
CA ILE A 39 -15.08 6.84 7.23
C ILE A 39 -15.95 7.24 8.43
N ALA A 40 -15.76 8.43 9.01
CA ALA A 40 -16.49 8.92 10.17
C ALA A 40 -18.04 8.85 10.07
N PRO A 41 -18.70 9.20 8.95
CA PRO A 41 -20.17 9.21 8.88
C PRO A 41 -20.82 7.82 8.72
N GLN A 42 -20.06 6.74 8.62
CA GLN A 42 -20.59 5.39 8.37
C GLN A 42 -20.77 4.60 9.68
N GLU A 43 -21.97 4.11 9.96
CA GLU A 43 -22.29 3.34 11.19
C GLU A 43 -22.16 1.82 11.00
N THR A 44 -21.43 1.36 9.98
CA THR A 44 -21.26 -0.09 9.76
C THR A 44 -20.20 -0.68 10.69
N PRO A 45 -20.28 -1.99 11.02
CA PRO A 45 -19.24 -2.67 11.80
C PRO A 45 -17.85 -2.56 11.18
N GLU A 46 -17.75 -2.60 9.85
CA GLU A 46 -16.49 -2.46 9.10
C GLU A 46 -15.92 -1.05 9.21
N ALA A 47 -16.77 -0.02 9.16
CA ALA A 47 -16.37 1.36 9.35
C ALA A 47 -15.88 1.59 10.80
N GLN A 48 -16.57 1.02 11.79
CA GLN A 48 -16.15 1.08 13.18
C GLN A 48 -14.82 0.36 13.42
N PHE A 49 -14.64 -0.84 12.84
CA PHE A 49 -13.39 -1.58 12.88
C PHE A 49 -12.25 -0.76 12.28
N THR A 50 -12.48 -0.19 11.09
CA THR A 50 -11.47 0.59 10.37
C THR A 50 -11.08 1.85 11.15
N ARG A 51 -12.04 2.58 11.74
CA ARG A 51 -11.75 3.72 12.63
C ARG A 51 -10.87 3.33 13.82
N ASN A 52 -11.23 2.24 14.49
CA ASN A 52 -10.48 1.74 15.65
C ASN A 52 -9.06 1.33 15.27
N LEU A 53 -8.89 0.68 14.11
CA LEU A 53 -7.59 0.27 13.59
C LEU A 53 -6.73 1.49 13.24
N LEU A 54 -7.27 2.44 12.47
CA LEU A 54 -6.54 3.65 12.08
C LEU A 54 -6.12 4.48 13.29
N SER A 55 -6.99 4.64 14.29
CA SER A 55 -6.65 5.35 15.53
C SER A 55 -5.48 4.70 16.27
N ARG A 56 -5.44 3.36 16.34
CA ARG A 56 -4.33 2.62 16.96
C ARG A 56 -3.02 2.76 16.18
N LEU A 57 -3.08 2.73 14.85
CA LEU A 57 -1.91 2.88 13.99
C LEU A 57 -1.32 4.29 14.10
N LEU A 58 -2.16 5.33 14.09
CA LEU A 58 -1.73 6.73 14.17
C LEU A 58 -1.13 7.11 15.54
N HIS A 59 -1.61 6.52 16.63
CA HIS A 59 -1.06 6.77 17.97
C HIS A 59 0.29 6.10 18.23
N SER A 60 0.71 5.15 17.38
CA SER A 60 1.97 4.43 17.59
C SER A 60 3.14 5.10 16.86
N LYS A 61 3.99 5.81 17.62
CA LYS A 61 5.23 6.45 17.10
C LYS A 61 6.20 5.47 16.40
N LEU A 62 6.15 4.17 16.73
CA LEU A 62 7.02 3.15 16.12
C LEU A 62 6.57 2.75 14.70
N ILE A 63 5.31 3.00 14.33
CA ILE A 63 4.70 2.45 13.11
C ILE A 63 4.83 3.40 11.93
N ASN A 64 5.27 4.66 12.08
CA ASN A 64 5.40 5.59 10.95
C ASN A 64 6.24 5.05 9.76
N GLN A 65 7.20 4.15 10.00
CA GLN A 65 7.96 3.47 8.93
C GLN A 65 7.23 2.24 8.33
N HIS A 66 6.34 1.60 9.09
CA HIS A 66 5.57 0.42 8.66
C HIS A 66 4.15 0.76 8.17
N MET A 67 3.63 1.95 8.49
CA MET A 67 2.34 2.44 7.97
C MET A 67 2.38 2.57 6.45
N GLU A 68 3.54 2.90 5.88
CA GLU A 68 3.71 2.97 4.43
C GLU A 68 3.43 1.60 3.77
N THR A 69 3.88 0.51 4.39
CA THR A 69 3.60 -0.86 3.92
C THR A 69 2.10 -1.15 3.89
N PHE A 70 1.35 -0.73 4.92
CA PHE A 70 -0.09 -0.97 5.01
C PHE A 70 -0.89 -0.20 3.93
N ILE A 71 -0.47 1.03 3.58
CA ILE A 71 -1.07 1.75 2.43
C ILE A 71 -0.85 0.97 1.14
N GLY A 72 0.37 0.46 0.93
CA GLY A 72 0.69 -0.33 -0.27
C GLY A 72 -0.25 -1.50 -0.49
N GLU A 73 -0.63 -2.20 0.59
CA GLU A 73 -1.55 -3.35 0.53
C GLU A 73 -3.00 -2.92 0.21
N ILE A 74 -3.49 -1.84 0.81
CA ILE A 74 -4.82 -1.30 0.52
C ILE A 74 -4.89 -0.84 -0.94
N VAL A 75 -3.91 -0.06 -1.39
CA VAL A 75 -3.87 0.44 -2.77
C VAL A 75 -3.75 -0.70 -3.77
N GLY A 76 -2.94 -1.72 -3.46
CA GLY A 76 -2.86 -2.95 -4.27
C GLY A 76 -4.21 -3.64 -4.40
N SER A 77 -4.95 -3.73 -3.30
CA SER A 77 -6.28 -4.33 -3.30
C SER A 77 -7.29 -3.53 -4.13
N VAL A 78 -7.31 -2.20 -3.99
CA VAL A 78 -8.19 -1.33 -4.80
C VAL A 78 -7.79 -1.35 -6.28
N LEU A 79 -6.49 -1.43 -6.59
CA LEU A 79 -6.01 -1.53 -7.97
C LEU A 79 -6.45 -2.83 -8.66
N ILE A 80 -6.50 -3.94 -7.92
CA ILE A 80 -6.87 -5.26 -8.47
C ILE A 80 -8.39 -5.45 -8.52
N ALA A 81 -9.10 -5.07 -7.44
CA ALA A 81 -10.51 -5.39 -7.26
C ALA A 81 -11.45 -4.20 -7.48
N GLY A 82 -10.93 -2.97 -7.44
CA GLY A 82 -11.70 -1.75 -7.59
C GLY A 82 -11.89 -1.33 -9.03
N ASP A 83 -12.76 -0.34 -9.23
CA ASP A 83 -12.93 0.29 -10.54
C ASP A 83 -11.72 1.18 -10.87
N ILE A 84 -10.79 0.62 -11.64
CA ILE A 84 -9.56 1.27 -12.09
C ILE A 84 -9.84 2.60 -12.81
N SER A 85 -11.01 2.77 -13.42
CA SER A 85 -11.38 4.00 -14.12
C SER A 85 -11.51 5.21 -13.19
N THR A 86 -11.85 4.97 -11.92
CA THR A 86 -11.95 6.01 -10.88
C THR A 86 -10.58 6.44 -10.35
N LEU A 87 -9.62 5.52 -10.31
CA LEU A 87 -8.26 5.78 -9.82
C LEU A 87 -7.38 6.51 -10.84
N LYS A 88 -7.69 6.39 -12.15
CA LYS A 88 -6.87 6.90 -13.26
C LYS A 88 -5.37 6.64 -13.07
N PRO A 89 -4.95 5.40 -12.78
CA PRO A 89 -3.54 5.12 -12.53
C PRO A 89 -2.72 5.33 -13.80
N THR A 90 -1.53 5.90 -13.63
CA THR A 90 -0.54 5.98 -14.71
C THR A 90 0.45 4.84 -14.53
N PHE A 91 0.61 4.01 -15.56
CA PHE A 91 1.58 2.91 -15.56
C PHE A 91 2.75 3.23 -16.48
N ASP A 92 3.94 2.82 -16.06
CA ASP A 92 5.14 2.88 -16.88
C ASP A 92 5.86 1.54 -16.81
N ILE A 93 6.29 1.04 -17.97
CA ILE A 93 6.99 -0.23 -18.07
C ILE A 93 8.46 0.03 -17.78
N LYS A 94 8.93 -0.47 -16.63
CA LYS A 94 10.32 -0.33 -16.21
C LYS A 94 10.98 -1.68 -16.00
N LYS A 95 12.24 -1.78 -16.43
CA LYS A 95 13.10 -2.91 -16.08
C LYS A 95 13.63 -2.69 -14.66
N ILE A 96 13.20 -3.52 -13.72
CA ILE A 96 13.57 -3.43 -12.30
C ILE A 96 14.57 -4.54 -11.98
N LYS A 97 15.60 -4.21 -11.21
CA LYS A 97 16.57 -5.17 -10.68
C LYS A 97 16.60 -5.04 -9.16
N VAL A 98 16.41 -6.15 -8.46
CA VAL A 98 16.58 -6.21 -7.00
C VAL A 98 18.03 -6.54 -6.68
N ILE A 99 18.63 -5.75 -5.79
CA ILE A 99 19.94 -6.03 -5.21
C ILE A 99 19.70 -6.80 -3.91
N ALA A 100 20.19 -8.04 -3.86
CA ALA A 100 20.12 -8.90 -2.69
C ALA A 100 21.53 -9.41 -2.43
N GLU A 101 22.26 -8.70 -1.59
CA GLU A 101 23.54 -9.14 -1.05
C GLU A 101 23.20 -9.83 0.28
N GLY A 102 23.50 -11.12 0.37
CA GLY A 102 23.26 -11.93 1.57
C GLY A 102 24.36 -11.78 2.59
#